data_AF-A0A4Q2CZ52-F1
#
_entry.id   AF-A0A4Q2CZ52-F1
#
_cell.length_a   1.000
_cell.length_b   1.000
_cell.length_c   1.000
_cell.angle_alpha   90.00
_cell.angle_beta   90.00
_cell.angle_gamma   90.00
#
_symmetry.space_group_name_H-M   'P 1'
#
loop_
_entity.id
_entity.type
_entity.pdbx_description
1 polymer ?
#
loop_
_entity_poly.entity_id
_entity_poly.type
_entity_poly.pdbx_seq_one_letter_code
_entity_poly.pdbx_strand_id
1 'polypeptide(L)'
;MDSFGLKKRYYSDKLPAHDPDMKQTTHDLYDSPYHMHQSADDFEAQANASGNSEIPSFGPFPNLSSFELGEWFYGQGVQKSLKDFKALIQLLTSPGFSISDIQNTKWKKVFQDLGKNKEELKPSESEWIDDSGWKTTDIEIEVPIHNRMGLGKGVEKHVAGKLFHRSIVSIVEEKIRNASDSRFFHHDGHELLWSPDKSDNSPEIRVLSEFYHSDAFLQAQNEVRDSPPPQIKGCDLPRVVAGLMFWSDATHLSTFSTSKLWPLYMLFANESKHRRGGADLCNHVAYFDVLPDSFKDYVTGRTGGKVPPNGFTAHLNRELFHAQWAILLDDELLRAIEEGIVITCCDGVQRRFFIRIFTYSADYPEKYVLLLSSIGPSPLPSLLLSFMSAVLISFFRVLIATIKNRGDCPCVRCLVQKKNLSQMGTLEDMAFRTNHPRVDDAERQGRVEKARGVIQGGAAVNGKPVMRELKNAEVPTVNAFSKRLRVMGFDIFSALVIDLLHEYEIGVWKALFIHLIRVLEASSPGSILVNE
;
A
#
# COMPACT_ATOMS: atom_id res chain seq x y z
N MET A 1 31.73 -6.95 9.99
CA MET A 1 30.97 -7.86 10.87
C MET A 1 30.72 -7.10 12.15
N ASP A 2 29.49 -7.08 12.65
CA ASP A 2 29.12 -6.35 13.86
C ASP A 2 29.35 -7.19 15.14
N SER A 3 28.98 -6.63 16.30
CA SER A 3 29.10 -7.30 17.59
C SER A 3 28.28 -8.60 17.69
N PHE A 4 27.21 -8.72 16.91
CA PHE A 4 26.25 -9.84 16.90
C PHE A 4 26.61 -10.91 15.87
N GLY A 5 27.73 -10.78 15.16
CA GLY A 5 28.16 -11.72 14.14
C GLY A 5 27.45 -11.53 12.80
N LEU A 6 26.81 -10.37 12.55
CA LEU A 6 26.19 -10.05 11.28
C LEU A 6 27.19 -9.39 10.32
N LYS A 7 27.10 -9.78 9.04
CA LYS A 7 27.94 -9.30 7.95
C LYS A 7 27.06 -8.99 6.75
N LYS A 8 27.29 -7.82 6.14
CA LYS A 8 26.71 -7.45 4.86
C LYS A 8 27.62 -7.92 3.72
N ARG A 9 27.08 -8.60 2.72
CA ARG A 9 27.78 -8.96 1.48
C ARG A 9 27.15 -8.22 0.31
N TYR A 10 27.95 -7.36 -0.32
CA TYR A 10 27.58 -6.62 -1.52
C TYR A 10 28.19 -7.30 -2.76
N TYR A 11 27.52 -7.16 -3.90
CA TYR A 11 27.94 -7.70 -5.19
C TYR A 11 28.54 -6.63 -6.12
N SER A 12 29.01 -5.52 -5.54
CA SER A 12 29.63 -4.39 -6.25
C SER A 12 31.15 -4.40 -6.00
N ASP A 13 31.91 -3.90 -6.96
CA ASP A 13 33.38 -3.72 -6.85
C ASP A 13 33.76 -2.70 -5.77
N LYS A 14 32.81 -1.87 -5.32
CA LYS A 14 33.00 -0.87 -4.27
C LYS A 14 31.90 -1.01 -3.21
N LEU A 15 32.28 -0.79 -1.95
CA LEU A 15 31.33 -0.63 -0.86
C LEU A 15 30.45 0.60 -1.10
N PRO A 16 29.16 0.54 -0.71
CA PRO A 16 28.25 1.66 -0.90
C PRO A 16 28.70 2.86 -0.09
N ALA A 17 28.66 4.05 -0.72
CA ALA A 17 28.92 5.31 -0.03
C ALA A 17 27.77 5.72 0.91
N HIS A 18 26.59 5.12 0.72
CA HIS A 18 25.39 5.38 1.51
C HIS A 18 24.89 4.07 2.15
N ASP A 19 25.08 3.95 3.46
CA ASP A 19 24.49 2.87 4.27
C ASP A 19 23.52 3.48 5.29
N PRO A 20 22.19 3.41 5.03
CA PRO A 20 21.17 3.87 5.96
C PRO A 20 21.23 3.25 7.37
N ASP A 21 21.60 1.98 7.48
CA ASP A 21 21.57 1.28 8.77
C ASP A 21 22.62 1.85 9.74
N MET A 22 23.74 2.38 9.21
CA MET A 22 24.76 3.05 10.02
C MET A 22 24.30 4.40 10.58
N LYS A 23 23.24 4.99 9.99
CA LYS A 23 22.65 6.26 10.43
C LYS A 23 21.46 6.06 11.36
N GLN A 24 21.01 4.82 11.55
CA GLN A 24 19.87 4.50 12.39
C GLN A 24 20.30 4.52 13.86
N THR A 25 19.68 5.40 14.64
CA THR A 25 19.91 5.49 16.09
C THR A 25 18.90 4.61 16.83
N THR A 26 19.19 4.30 18.10
CA THR A 26 18.21 3.65 18.97
C THR A 26 16.95 4.50 19.17
N HIS A 27 17.05 5.83 19.03
CA HIS A 27 15.91 6.74 19.03
C HIS A 27 15.02 6.56 17.80
N ASP A 28 15.59 6.23 16.63
CA ASP A 28 14.82 5.94 15.41
C ASP A 28 14.07 4.60 15.47
N LEU A 29 14.31 3.77 16.50
CA LEU A 29 13.74 2.44 16.68
C LEU A 29 12.72 2.36 17.83
N TYR A 30 12.51 3.44 18.58
CA TYR A 30 11.75 3.41 19.84
C TYR A 30 10.74 4.56 19.94
N ASP A 31 9.47 4.25 19.68
CA ASP A 31 8.36 5.21 19.70
C ASP A 31 7.67 5.24 21.07
N SER A 32 8.43 5.56 22.12
CA SER A 32 7.90 5.68 23.48
C SER A 32 7.64 7.14 23.84
N PRO A 33 6.43 7.49 24.31
CA PRO A 33 6.11 8.84 24.76
C PRO A 33 6.93 9.29 25.99
N TYR A 34 7.64 8.38 26.65
CA TYR A 34 8.43 8.66 27.86
C TYR A 34 9.85 9.17 27.58
N HIS A 35 10.28 9.28 26.32
CA HIS A 35 11.65 9.69 25.96
C HIS A 35 11.75 11.04 25.24
N MET A 36 10.69 11.85 25.19
CA MET A 36 10.83 13.27 24.84
C MET A 36 11.72 13.94 25.89
N HIS A 37 12.81 14.58 25.44
CA HIS A 37 13.74 15.32 26.30
C HIS A 37 13.00 16.10 27.39
N GLN A 38 13.26 15.75 28.66
CA GLN A 38 13.10 16.70 29.75
C GLN A 38 14.03 17.86 29.42
N SER A 39 13.48 18.94 28.86
CA SER A 39 14.18 20.21 28.78
C SER A 39 14.49 20.63 30.21
N ALA A 40 15.78 20.66 30.53
CA ALA A 40 16.31 21.16 31.77
C ALA A 40 16.05 22.67 31.85
N ASP A 41 14.89 23.06 32.36
CA ASP A 41 14.57 24.42 32.80
C ASP A 41 13.54 24.35 33.95
N ASP A 42 13.75 23.42 34.88
CA ASP A 42 13.14 23.46 36.21
C ASP A 42 14.23 23.87 37.22
N PHE A 43 14.64 25.14 37.18
CA PHE A 43 15.34 25.77 38.31
C PHE A 43 14.84 27.20 38.53
N GLU A 44 14.12 27.32 39.65
CA GLU A 44 13.94 28.45 40.56
C GLU A 44 14.26 29.89 40.10
N ALA A 45 13.29 30.78 40.36
CA ALA A 45 13.59 32.15 40.76
C ALA A 45 12.63 32.61 41.87
N GLN A 46 13.06 32.52 43.12
CA GLN A 46 12.59 33.40 44.18
C GLN A 46 13.27 34.78 43.99
N ALA A 47 12.48 35.85 43.94
CA ALA A 47 12.98 37.19 44.19
C ALA A 47 11.94 38.04 44.92
N ASN A 48 12.43 38.62 46.03
CA ASN A 48 11.77 39.40 47.06
C ASN A 48 10.89 40.55 46.56
N ALA A 49 9.71 40.69 47.17
CA ALA A 49 8.89 41.88 47.10
C ALA A 49 9.39 42.97 48.06
N SER A 50 9.67 44.16 47.53
CA SER A 50 9.57 45.41 48.28
C SER A 50 9.34 46.60 47.34
N GLY A 51 8.32 47.41 47.65
CA GLY A 51 8.19 48.79 47.15
C GLY A 51 7.04 49.08 46.17
N ASN A 52 5.94 49.58 46.72
CA ASN A 52 4.75 50.22 46.12
C ASN A 52 4.84 50.79 44.69
N SER A 53 3.89 50.39 43.85
CA SER A 53 2.98 51.28 43.09
C SER A 53 1.76 50.47 42.64
N GLU A 54 0.55 51.02 42.80
CA GLU A 54 -0.73 50.37 42.49
C GLU A 54 -0.85 50.00 41.00
N ILE A 55 -0.46 48.78 40.66
CA ILE A 55 -0.83 48.09 39.42
C ILE A 55 -1.61 46.86 39.87
N PRO A 56 -2.75 46.52 39.25
CA PRO A 56 -3.45 45.26 39.56
C PRO A 56 -2.44 44.12 39.52
N SER A 57 -2.33 43.37 40.61
CA SER A 57 -1.43 42.22 40.66
C SER A 57 -1.98 41.16 39.70
N PHE A 58 -1.36 41.04 38.53
CA PHE A 58 -1.64 39.99 37.55
C PHE A 58 -0.98 38.66 37.93
N GLY A 59 -0.50 38.50 39.17
CA GLY A 59 0.25 37.32 39.62
C GLY A 59 -0.49 36.03 39.29
N PRO A 60 0.15 35.05 38.60
CA PRO A 60 1.59 34.84 38.41
C PRO A 60 2.25 35.57 37.22
N PHE A 61 1.53 36.41 36.47
CA PHE A 61 2.05 37.03 35.25
C PHE A 61 2.84 38.32 35.53
N PRO A 62 3.99 38.53 34.86
CA PRO A 62 4.88 39.68 35.12
C PRO A 62 4.37 41.00 34.53
N ASN A 63 3.40 40.98 33.60
CA ASN A 63 2.79 42.16 32.99
C ASN A 63 1.43 41.81 32.36
N LEU A 64 0.67 42.85 31.97
CA LEU A 64 -0.67 42.71 31.38
C LEU A 64 -0.66 41.90 30.08
N SER A 65 0.34 42.09 29.20
CA SER A 65 0.39 41.37 27.92
C SER A 65 0.61 39.86 28.12
N SER A 66 1.43 39.47 29.11
CA SER A 66 1.59 38.06 29.50
C SER A 66 0.31 37.48 30.09
N PHE A 67 -0.45 38.29 30.83
CA PHE A 67 -1.76 37.90 31.38
C PHE A 67 -2.80 37.70 30.27
N GLU A 68 -3.00 38.67 29.38
CA GLU A 68 -4.00 38.61 28.30
C GLU A 68 -3.75 37.45 27.33
N LEU A 69 -2.48 37.20 26.99
CA LEU A 69 -2.11 36.07 26.15
C LEU A 69 -2.33 34.72 26.86
N GLY A 70 -2.05 34.67 28.17
CA GLY A 70 -2.35 33.52 29.02
C GLY A 70 -3.85 33.26 29.15
N GLU A 71 -4.66 34.31 29.31
CA GLU A 71 -6.11 34.23 29.37
C GLU A 71 -6.70 33.71 28.05
N TRP A 72 -6.23 34.20 26.90
CA TRP A 72 -6.63 33.67 25.59
C TRP A 72 -6.32 32.18 25.44
N PHE A 73 -5.15 31.75 25.93
CA PHE A 73 -4.72 30.34 25.86
C PHE A 73 -5.65 29.44 26.69
N TYR A 74 -5.96 29.82 27.93
CA TYR A 74 -6.80 29.01 28.82
C TYR A 74 -8.31 29.20 28.60
N GLY A 75 -8.75 30.31 28.04
CA GLY A 75 -10.17 30.68 27.94
C GLY A 75 -10.97 29.95 26.86
N GLN A 76 -10.32 29.18 25.97
CA GLN A 76 -10.93 28.60 24.77
C GLN A 76 -10.82 27.06 24.70
N GLY A 77 -10.78 26.38 25.86
CA GLY A 77 -10.91 24.91 25.98
C GLY A 77 -9.62 24.09 25.81
N VAL A 78 -9.73 22.77 26.00
CA VAL A 78 -8.60 21.81 26.16
C VAL A 78 -7.81 21.51 24.86
N GLN A 79 -8.05 22.24 23.77
CA GLN A 79 -7.50 21.93 22.44
C GLN A 79 -6.17 22.63 22.12
N LYS A 80 -5.59 23.42 23.04
CA LYS A 80 -4.33 24.13 22.82
C LYS A 80 -3.24 23.53 23.69
N SER A 81 -2.10 23.17 23.10
CA SER A 81 -0.95 22.64 23.84
C SER A 81 0.03 23.73 24.24
N LEU A 82 0.79 23.52 25.32
CA LEU A 82 1.85 24.46 25.74
C LEU A 82 2.95 24.57 24.66
N LYS A 83 3.16 23.53 23.86
CA LYS A 83 4.07 23.54 22.71
C LYS A 83 3.62 24.54 21.66
N ASP A 84 2.33 24.52 21.30
CA ASP A 84 1.76 25.44 20.31
C ASP A 84 1.76 26.88 20.82
N PHE A 85 1.55 27.07 22.13
CA PHE A 85 1.66 28.38 22.78
C PHE A 85 3.07 28.98 22.64
N LYS A 86 4.12 28.19 22.92
CA LYS A 86 5.51 28.63 22.72
C LYS A 86 5.82 28.90 21.25
N ALA A 87 5.32 28.07 20.33
CA ALA A 87 5.49 28.27 18.90
C ALA A 87 4.81 29.57 18.40
N LEU A 88 3.64 29.92 18.94
CA LEU A 88 2.97 31.19 18.65
C LEU A 88 3.80 32.39 19.10
N ILE A 89 4.38 32.35 20.31
CA ILE A 89 5.27 33.43 20.79
C ILE A 89 6.49 33.57 19.86
N GLN A 90 7.08 32.46 19.43
CA GLN A 90 8.20 32.47 18.49
C GLN A 90 7.79 33.03 17.11
N LEU A 91 6.58 32.74 16.63
CA LEU A 91 6.04 33.31 15.40
C LEU A 91 5.87 34.84 15.52
N LEU A 92 5.25 35.31 16.60
CA LEU A 92 5.00 36.74 16.85
C LEU A 92 6.30 37.56 16.98
N THR A 93 7.40 36.91 17.37
CA THR A 93 8.72 37.53 17.57
C THR A 93 9.68 37.32 16.38
N SER A 94 9.21 36.64 15.32
CA SER A 94 10.03 36.38 14.13
C SER A 94 10.32 37.67 13.35
N PRO A 95 11.57 37.88 12.84
CA PRO A 95 11.97 39.13 12.17
C PRO A 95 11.15 39.52 10.93
N GLY A 96 10.43 38.56 10.33
CA GLY A 96 9.58 38.78 9.15
C GLY A 96 8.09 38.80 9.45
N PHE A 97 7.67 38.65 10.71
CA PHE A 97 6.26 38.59 11.08
C PHE A 97 5.77 39.96 11.54
N SER A 98 4.65 40.43 10.96
CA SER A 98 4.07 41.73 11.26
C SER A 98 2.59 41.59 11.67
N ILE A 99 2.25 42.12 12.84
CA ILE A 99 0.87 42.09 13.36
C ILE A 99 -0.06 42.98 12.52
N SER A 100 0.45 44.07 11.92
CA SER A 100 -0.37 44.94 11.07
C SER A 100 -0.90 44.22 9.83
N ASP A 101 -0.12 43.27 9.31
CA ASP A 101 -0.41 42.58 8.05
C ASP A 101 -1.57 41.59 8.22
N ILE A 102 -1.71 41.02 9.42
CA ILE A 102 -2.78 40.08 9.76
C ILE A 102 -4.08 40.73 10.24
N GLN A 103 -4.03 41.97 10.72
CA GLN A 103 -5.18 42.64 11.33
C GLN A 103 -6.35 42.82 10.36
N ASN A 104 -6.04 43.08 9.08
CA ASN A 104 -7.03 43.26 8.01
C ASN A 104 -7.22 42.02 7.14
N THR A 105 -6.55 40.91 7.47
CA THR A 105 -6.68 39.67 6.72
C THR A 105 -8.08 39.10 6.86
N LYS A 106 -8.72 38.78 5.73
CA LYS A 106 -10.06 38.19 5.70
C LYS A 106 -9.98 36.69 6.00
N TRP A 107 -9.68 36.34 7.25
CA TRP A 107 -9.42 34.97 7.70
C TRP A 107 -10.49 33.95 7.29
N LYS A 108 -11.79 34.32 7.36
CA LYS A 108 -12.87 33.44 6.90
C LYS A 108 -12.75 33.08 5.43
N LYS A 109 -12.39 34.04 4.57
CA LYS A 109 -12.17 33.80 3.14
C LYS A 109 -10.91 32.97 2.93
N VAL A 110 -9.80 33.32 3.62
CA VAL A 110 -8.54 32.57 3.53
C VAL A 110 -8.73 31.10 3.92
N PHE A 111 -9.42 30.82 5.03
CA PHE A 111 -9.71 29.45 5.45
C PHE A 111 -10.72 28.73 4.53
N GLN A 112 -11.66 29.46 3.92
CA GLN A 112 -12.53 28.90 2.88
C GLN A 112 -11.74 28.54 1.63
N ASP A 113 -10.82 29.39 1.19
CA ASP A 113 -9.98 29.17 0.02
C ASP A 113 -8.95 28.05 0.28
N LEU A 114 -8.44 27.91 1.52
CA LEU A 114 -7.61 26.77 1.95
C LEU A 114 -8.33 25.41 1.88
N GLY A 115 -9.67 25.41 1.93
CA GLY A 115 -10.48 24.20 1.80
C GLY A 115 -10.91 23.87 0.37
N LYS A 116 -10.52 24.67 -0.64
CA LYS A 116 -10.90 24.48 -2.04
C LYS A 116 -9.82 23.75 -2.82
N ASN A 117 -10.24 22.99 -3.82
CA ASN A 117 -9.33 22.39 -4.79
C ASN A 117 -8.82 23.44 -5.79
N LYS A 118 -7.70 23.14 -6.47
CA LYS A 118 -7.06 24.06 -7.43
C LYS A 118 -7.99 24.47 -8.57
N GLU A 119 -8.88 23.57 -9.00
CA GLU A 119 -9.86 23.77 -10.07
C GLU A 119 -11.05 24.64 -9.65
N GLU A 120 -11.30 24.76 -8.35
CA GLU A 120 -12.38 25.57 -7.78
C GLU A 120 -11.98 27.05 -7.61
N LEU A 121 -10.70 27.35 -7.82
CA LEU A 121 -10.10 28.67 -7.76
C LEU A 121 -9.68 29.15 -9.15
N LYS A 122 -9.57 30.47 -9.31
CA LYS A 122 -9.03 31.04 -10.55
C LYS A 122 -7.55 30.66 -10.69
N PRO A 123 -7.02 30.43 -11.91
CA PRO A 123 -5.61 30.05 -12.10
C PRO A 123 -4.60 30.99 -11.43
N SER A 124 -4.86 32.30 -11.43
CA SER A 124 -4.01 33.31 -10.78
C SER A 124 -4.09 33.32 -9.25
N GLU A 125 -5.11 32.70 -8.66
CA GLU A 125 -5.37 32.64 -7.22
C GLU A 125 -5.04 31.26 -6.64
N SER A 126 -4.67 30.28 -7.47
CA SER A 126 -4.38 28.90 -7.07
C SER A 126 -2.92 28.48 -7.30
N GLU A 127 -2.04 29.39 -7.71
CA GLU A 127 -0.60 29.11 -7.90
C GLU A 127 0.10 28.64 -6.62
N TRP A 128 -0.40 29.01 -5.45
CA TRP A 128 0.11 28.56 -4.15
C TRP A 128 -0.34 27.15 -3.77
N ILE A 129 -1.35 26.60 -4.45
CA ILE A 129 -1.82 25.23 -4.22
C ILE A 129 -0.89 24.26 -4.94
N ASP A 130 0.01 23.67 -4.16
CA ASP A 130 0.72 22.46 -4.51
C ASP A 130 -0.18 21.26 -4.18
N ASP A 131 -1.03 20.89 -5.12
CA ASP A 131 -1.91 19.72 -5.06
C ASP A 131 -1.12 18.40 -5.16
N SER A 132 0.21 18.40 -4.97
CA SER A 132 1.06 17.22 -5.08
C SER A 132 0.87 16.48 -6.42
N GLY A 133 0.37 17.17 -7.46
CA GLY A 133 0.07 16.58 -8.76
C GLY A 133 -1.13 15.64 -8.79
N TRP A 134 -2.11 15.78 -7.88
CA TRP A 134 -3.38 15.05 -7.96
C TRP A 134 -4.17 15.45 -9.21
N LYS A 135 -4.78 14.46 -9.86
CA LYS A 135 -5.58 14.60 -11.09
C LYS A 135 -6.80 13.69 -11.05
N THR A 136 -7.83 14.06 -11.81
CA THR A 136 -9.02 13.24 -12.04
C THR A 136 -9.05 12.73 -13.48
N THR A 137 -9.35 11.45 -13.68
CA THR A 137 -9.45 10.84 -15.02
C THR A 137 -10.70 9.97 -15.12
N ASP A 138 -11.45 10.11 -16.21
CA ASP A 138 -12.64 9.30 -16.48
C ASP A 138 -12.27 7.83 -16.70
N ILE A 139 -13.01 6.93 -16.08
CA ILE A 139 -12.79 5.48 -16.18
C ILE A 139 -13.73 4.90 -17.22
N GLU A 140 -13.22 4.59 -18.41
CA GLU A 140 -14.00 3.92 -19.47
C GLU A 140 -13.84 2.39 -19.39
N ILE A 141 -14.96 1.66 -19.43
CA ILE A 141 -14.98 0.20 -19.47
C ILE A 141 -15.81 -0.32 -20.65
N GLU A 142 -15.48 -1.54 -21.11
CA GLU A 142 -16.30 -2.27 -22.07
C GLU A 142 -17.40 -3.06 -21.33
N VAL A 143 -18.66 -2.72 -21.60
CA VAL A 143 -19.85 -3.35 -21.02
C VAL A 143 -20.38 -4.40 -22.00
N PRO A 144 -20.40 -5.70 -21.65
CA PRO A 144 -20.96 -6.71 -22.54
C PRO A 144 -22.48 -6.61 -22.69
N ILE A 145 -22.95 -6.45 -23.92
CA ILE A 145 -24.37 -6.44 -24.28
C ILE A 145 -24.66 -7.66 -25.16
N HIS A 146 -24.93 -8.80 -24.54
CA HIS A 146 -25.15 -10.05 -25.26
C HIS A 146 -26.46 -10.03 -26.06
N ASN A 147 -26.60 -10.93 -27.04
CA ASN A 147 -27.68 -10.96 -28.03
C ASN A 147 -29.11 -11.11 -27.49
N ARG A 148 -29.29 -11.33 -26.18
CA ARG A 148 -30.61 -11.42 -25.54
C ARG A 148 -30.93 -10.21 -24.65
N MET A 149 -30.01 -9.25 -24.55
CA MET A 149 -30.25 -7.94 -23.97
C MET A 149 -30.86 -7.00 -25.02
N GLY A 150 -31.58 -5.97 -24.59
CA GLY A 150 -32.15 -4.97 -25.49
C GLY A 150 -31.04 -4.27 -26.29
N LEU A 151 -31.22 -4.16 -27.61
CA LEU A 151 -30.25 -3.58 -28.54
C LEU A 151 -28.86 -4.26 -28.49
N GLY A 152 -28.82 -5.59 -28.31
CA GLY A 152 -27.59 -6.38 -28.22
C GLY A 152 -26.64 -6.21 -29.41
N LYS A 153 -25.42 -5.72 -29.14
CA LYS A 153 -24.36 -5.48 -30.13
C LYS A 153 -22.95 -5.86 -29.61
N GLY A 154 -22.85 -6.91 -28.79
CA GLY A 154 -21.55 -7.41 -28.33
C GLY A 154 -21.03 -6.65 -27.12
N VAL A 155 -20.36 -5.51 -27.34
CA VAL A 155 -19.81 -4.65 -26.26
C VAL A 155 -20.09 -3.17 -26.53
N GLU A 156 -20.26 -2.39 -25.47
CA GLU A 156 -20.45 -0.95 -25.51
C GLU A 156 -19.48 -0.26 -24.54
N LYS A 157 -18.85 0.84 -24.97
CA LYS A 157 -17.98 1.65 -24.09
C LYS A 157 -18.84 2.54 -23.19
N HIS A 158 -18.50 2.60 -21.91
CA HIS A 158 -19.20 3.41 -20.93
C HIS A 158 -18.24 4.02 -19.92
N VAL A 159 -18.43 5.30 -19.59
CA VAL A 159 -17.71 5.98 -18.51
C VAL A 159 -18.35 5.58 -17.19
N ALA A 160 -17.68 4.72 -16.43
CA ALA A 160 -18.22 4.08 -15.24
C ALA A 160 -17.85 4.78 -13.93
N GLY A 161 -16.99 5.80 -13.98
CA GLY A 161 -16.53 6.52 -12.79
C GLY A 161 -15.42 7.52 -13.09
N LYS A 162 -14.86 8.10 -12.03
CA LYS A 162 -13.73 9.03 -12.07
C LYS A 162 -12.65 8.58 -11.09
N LEU A 163 -11.46 8.31 -11.60
CA LEU A 163 -10.30 7.98 -10.78
C LEU A 163 -9.64 9.29 -10.30
N PHE A 164 -9.48 9.43 -8.99
CA PHE A 164 -8.63 10.47 -8.39
C PHE A 164 -7.26 9.86 -8.07
N HIS A 165 -6.20 10.37 -8.70
CA HIS A 165 -4.86 9.76 -8.66
C HIS A 165 -3.74 10.78 -8.88
N ARG A 166 -2.51 10.40 -8.56
CA ARG A 166 -1.28 11.16 -8.85
C ARG A 166 -0.22 10.27 -9.50
N SER A 167 0.78 10.88 -10.15
CA SER A 167 1.83 10.11 -10.85
C SER A 167 2.70 9.33 -9.86
N ILE A 168 2.84 8.02 -10.10
CA ILE A 168 3.76 7.15 -9.34
C ILE A 168 5.20 7.65 -9.49
N VAL A 169 5.58 8.12 -10.68
CA VAL A 169 6.93 8.64 -10.95
C VAL A 169 7.19 9.91 -10.15
N SER A 170 6.23 10.83 -10.08
CA SER A 170 6.35 12.03 -9.24
C SER A 170 6.54 11.71 -7.75
N ILE A 171 5.83 10.71 -7.22
CA ILE A 171 6.03 10.26 -5.83
C ILE A 171 7.46 9.73 -5.62
N VAL A 172 7.99 8.96 -6.58
CA VAL A 172 9.38 8.48 -6.53
C VAL A 172 10.36 9.66 -6.53
N GLU A 173 10.17 10.65 -7.40
CA GLU A 173 11.02 11.83 -7.45
C GLU A 173 11.00 12.63 -6.14
N GLU A 174 9.81 12.88 -5.60
CA GLU A 174 9.63 13.57 -4.31
C GLU A 174 10.35 12.84 -3.19
N LYS A 175 10.17 11.52 -3.09
CA LYS A 175 10.83 10.69 -2.07
C LYS A 175 12.35 10.79 -2.14
N ILE A 176 12.92 10.73 -3.35
CA ILE A 176 14.38 10.77 -3.54
C ILE A 176 14.95 12.17 -3.35
N ARG A 177 14.21 13.23 -3.70
CA ARG A 177 14.63 14.63 -3.51
C ARG A 177 14.39 15.15 -2.10
N ASN A 178 13.61 14.45 -1.29
CA ASN A 178 13.37 14.80 0.10
C ASN A 178 14.60 14.42 0.95
N ALA A 179 15.25 15.40 1.57
CA ALA A 179 16.46 15.20 2.37
C ALA A 179 16.24 14.33 3.63
N SER A 180 15.06 14.39 4.25
CA SER A 180 14.71 13.57 5.40
C SER A 180 14.45 12.11 5.05
N ASP A 181 13.86 11.85 3.88
CA ASP A 181 13.54 10.49 3.42
C ASP A 181 14.75 9.82 2.76
N SER A 182 15.41 10.52 1.84
CA SER A 182 16.54 9.99 1.07
C SER A 182 17.68 9.47 1.95
N ARG A 183 17.86 10.02 3.16
CA ARG A 183 18.88 9.57 4.12
C ARG A 183 18.68 8.13 4.61
N PHE A 184 17.47 7.59 4.47
CA PHE A 184 17.09 6.25 4.92
C PHE A 184 16.78 5.28 3.77
N PHE A 185 17.02 5.72 2.53
CA PHE A 185 16.70 4.96 1.34
C PHE A 185 17.91 4.12 0.90
N HIS A 186 17.79 2.79 0.91
CA HIS A 186 18.87 1.92 0.44
C HIS A 186 19.01 2.00 -1.08
N HIS A 187 20.17 2.45 -1.56
CA HIS A 187 20.50 2.39 -3.00
C HIS A 187 20.96 1.00 -3.44
N ASP A 188 21.61 0.26 -2.53
CA ASP A 188 22.20 -1.04 -2.80
C ASP A 188 21.62 -2.11 -1.88
N GLY A 189 21.06 -3.16 -2.50
CA GLY A 189 20.73 -4.41 -1.84
C GLY A 189 21.97 -5.20 -1.47
N HIS A 190 21.84 -6.06 -0.46
CA HIS A 190 22.94 -6.89 0.02
C HIS A 190 22.42 -8.15 0.71
N GLU A 191 23.23 -9.20 0.77
CA GLU A 191 22.94 -10.31 1.67
C GLU A 191 23.32 -9.93 3.09
N LEU A 192 22.44 -10.25 4.04
CA LEU A 192 22.74 -10.21 5.46
C LEU A 192 23.06 -11.64 5.91
N LEU A 193 24.26 -11.83 6.46
CA LEU A 193 24.79 -13.14 6.85
C LEU A 193 25.09 -13.13 8.34
N TRP A 194 24.67 -14.18 9.04
CA TRP A 194 24.92 -14.36 10.46
C TRP A 194 25.88 -15.52 10.70
N SER A 195 26.89 -15.27 11.53
CA SER A 195 27.83 -16.28 12.02
C SER A 195 27.63 -16.44 13.54
N PRO A 196 27.12 -17.59 14.02
CA PRO A 196 26.84 -17.81 15.43
C PRO A 196 28.10 -17.86 16.30
N ASP A 197 29.20 -18.42 15.76
CA ASP A 197 30.50 -18.48 16.44
C ASP A 197 31.55 -17.65 15.70
N LYS A 198 32.31 -16.86 16.46
CA LYS A 198 33.47 -16.10 15.97
C LYS A 198 34.72 -16.98 15.83
N SER A 199 34.73 -18.17 16.43
CA SER A 199 35.77 -19.19 16.25
C SER A 199 35.40 -20.09 15.07
N ASP A 200 36.13 -19.90 13.99
CA ASP A 200 36.05 -20.47 12.64
C ASP A 200 35.33 -21.83 12.43
N ASN A 201 34.62 -21.92 11.29
CA ASN A 201 33.93 -23.05 10.63
C ASN A 201 32.42 -23.27 10.84
N SER A 202 31.69 -22.42 11.56
CA SER A 202 30.21 -22.48 11.52
C SER A 202 29.69 -21.92 10.18
N PRO A 203 28.76 -22.63 9.48
CA PRO A 203 28.23 -22.16 8.20
C PRO A 203 27.51 -20.82 8.38
N GLU A 204 27.80 -19.85 7.51
CA GLU A 204 27.08 -18.58 7.46
C GLU A 204 25.60 -18.83 7.16
N ILE A 205 24.70 -18.27 7.97
CA ILE A 205 23.25 -18.37 7.79
C ILE A 205 22.76 -17.07 7.17
N ARG A 206 22.03 -17.15 6.05
CA ARG A 206 21.42 -15.99 5.42
C ARG A 206 20.20 -15.51 6.21
N VAL A 207 20.20 -14.23 6.55
CA VAL A 207 19.12 -13.56 7.29
C VAL A 207 18.23 -12.80 6.30
N LEU A 208 16.98 -13.21 6.20
CA LEU A 208 15.96 -12.56 5.37
C LEU A 208 15.05 -11.67 6.25
N SER A 209 15.55 -10.49 6.59
CA SER A 209 14.84 -9.54 7.47
C SER A 209 14.15 -8.38 6.74
N GLU A 210 14.66 -8.00 5.57
CA GLU A 210 14.25 -6.82 4.80
C GLU A 210 14.13 -7.14 3.32
N PHE A 211 13.38 -6.31 2.59
CA PHE A 211 13.12 -6.57 1.17
C PHE A 211 14.40 -6.45 0.33
N TYR A 212 15.27 -5.49 0.64
CA TYR A 212 16.58 -5.31 -0.02
C TYR A 212 17.61 -6.40 0.30
N HIS A 213 17.26 -7.38 1.16
CA HIS A 213 18.02 -8.63 1.37
C HIS A 213 17.53 -9.79 0.49
N SER A 214 16.36 -9.64 -0.13
CA SER A 214 15.69 -10.71 -0.88
C SER A 214 16.37 -11.01 -2.22
N ASP A 215 16.26 -12.26 -2.67
CA ASP A 215 16.75 -12.66 -3.99
C ASP A 215 16.10 -11.85 -5.12
N ALA A 216 14.81 -11.55 -4.99
CA ALA A 216 14.10 -10.74 -6.00
C ALA A 216 14.72 -9.34 -6.15
N PHE A 217 15.06 -8.69 -5.03
CA PHE A 217 15.68 -7.37 -5.07
C PHE A 217 17.11 -7.42 -5.63
N LEU A 218 17.91 -8.40 -5.18
CA LEU A 218 19.28 -8.59 -5.67
C LEU A 218 19.32 -8.94 -7.16
N GLN A 219 18.39 -9.78 -7.62
CA GLN A 219 18.25 -10.12 -9.03
C GLN A 219 17.91 -8.88 -9.86
N ALA A 220 16.91 -8.09 -9.44
CA ALA A 220 16.55 -6.85 -10.13
C ALA A 220 17.71 -5.86 -10.19
N GLN A 221 18.53 -5.79 -9.12
CA GLN A 221 19.73 -4.96 -9.09
C GLN A 221 20.81 -5.46 -10.07
N ASN A 222 21.02 -6.78 -10.13
CA ASN A 222 21.94 -7.38 -11.10
C ASN A 222 21.47 -7.14 -12.54
N GLU A 223 20.17 -7.25 -12.81
CA GLU A 223 19.59 -6.99 -14.15
C GLU A 223 19.89 -5.56 -14.63
N VAL A 224 19.64 -4.54 -13.80
CA VAL A 224 19.88 -3.14 -14.20
C VAL A 224 21.38 -2.80 -14.30
N ARG A 225 22.23 -3.47 -13.51
CA ARG A 225 23.69 -3.29 -13.55
C ARG A 225 24.32 -3.97 -14.76
N ASP A 226 24.03 -5.26 -14.95
CA ASP A 226 24.77 -6.14 -15.85
C ASP A 226 24.12 -6.26 -17.24
N SER A 227 22.82 -6.00 -17.33
CA SER A 227 22.04 -6.11 -18.57
C SER A 227 21.20 -4.86 -18.83
N PRO A 228 21.83 -3.66 -18.97
CA PRO A 228 21.08 -2.44 -19.22
C PRO A 228 20.35 -2.48 -20.57
N PRO A 229 19.18 -1.81 -20.66
CA PRO A 229 18.45 -1.64 -21.92
C PRO A 229 19.35 -1.07 -23.03
N PRO A 230 19.15 -1.46 -24.30
CA PRO A 230 19.86 -0.89 -25.45
C PRO A 230 19.88 0.64 -25.47
N GLN A 231 18.78 1.27 -25.06
CA GLN A 231 18.57 2.72 -25.03
C GLN A 231 19.55 3.45 -24.10
N ILE A 232 20.07 2.78 -23.07
CA ILE A 232 20.93 3.39 -22.05
C ILE A 232 22.34 2.77 -21.98
N LYS A 233 22.76 2.02 -23.00
CA LYS A 233 24.08 1.37 -23.03
C LYS A 233 25.26 2.33 -22.84
N GLY A 234 25.13 3.60 -23.24
CA GLY A 234 26.15 4.64 -23.05
C GLY A 234 25.99 5.48 -21.77
N CYS A 235 25.08 5.10 -20.87
CA CYS A 235 24.83 5.84 -19.63
C CYS A 235 25.72 5.33 -18.50
N ASP A 236 26.66 6.18 -18.06
CA ASP A 236 27.61 5.90 -16.98
C ASP A 236 27.09 6.27 -15.57
N LEU A 237 25.85 6.79 -15.49
CA LEU A 237 25.25 7.12 -14.20
C LEU A 237 25.08 5.86 -13.33
N PRO A 238 25.29 5.96 -12.00
CA PRO A 238 24.96 4.89 -11.07
C PRO A 238 23.50 4.48 -11.21
N ARG A 239 23.26 3.17 -11.28
CA ARG A 239 21.94 2.59 -11.48
C ARG A 239 21.41 2.05 -10.16
N VAL A 240 20.21 2.44 -9.80
CA VAL A 240 19.58 2.11 -8.53
C VAL A 240 18.21 1.51 -8.79
N VAL A 241 17.84 0.45 -8.08
CA VAL A 241 16.48 -0.08 -8.13
C VAL A 241 15.61 0.69 -7.14
N ALA A 242 14.52 1.29 -7.61
CA ALA A 242 13.44 1.80 -6.78
C ALA A 242 12.34 0.74 -6.70
N GLY A 243 12.32 -0.03 -5.61
CA GLY A 243 11.35 -1.10 -5.42
C GLY A 243 10.04 -0.57 -4.85
N LEU A 244 8.93 -0.83 -5.53
CA LEU A 244 7.59 -0.40 -5.15
C LEU A 244 6.79 -1.59 -4.60
N MET A 245 6.04 -1.31 -3.53
CA MET A 245 5.13 -2.24 -2.88
C MET A 245 3.74 -1.58 -2.80
N PHE A 246 2.75 -2.16 -3.46
CA PHE A 246 1.39 -1.62 -3.50
C PHE A 246 0.46 -2.29 -2.50
N TRP A 247 -0.38 -1.48 -1.87
CA TRP A 247 -1.35 -1.91 -0.89
C TRP A 247 -2.68 -1.20 -1.18
N SER A 248 -3.81 -1.90 -1.10
CA SER A 248 -5.12 -1.24 -1.20
C SER A 248 -6.11 -1.90 -0.26
N ASP A 249 -6.91 -1.11 0.46
CA ASP A 249 -7.88 -1.62 1.43
C ASP A 249 -9.22 -0.86 1.42
N ALA A 250 -10.17 -1.34 2.22
CA ALA A 250 -11.46 -0.67 2.46
C ALA A 250 -11.36 0.29 3.64
N THR A 251 -11.33 1.60 3.40
CA THR A 251 -11.35 2.61 4.46
C THR A 251 -12.77 3.09 4.73
N HIS A 252 -13.27 2.92 5.96
CA HIS A 252 -14.54 3.51 6.41
C HIS A 252 -14.36 4.99 6.72
N LEU A 253 -15.09 5.87 6.03
CA LEU A 253 -14.94 7.32 6.19
C LEU A 253 -15.60 7.88 7.46
N SER A 254 -16.56 7.16 8.03
CA SER A 254 -17.12 7.50 9.34
C SER A 254 -17.76 6.29 10.00
N THR A 255 -17.88 6.31 11.32
CA THR A 255 -18.54 5.26 12.11
C THR A 255 -20.04 5.15 11.83
N PHE A 256 -20.65 6.21 11.28
CA PHE A 256 -22.10 6.31 11.06
C PHE A 256 -22.52 6.23 9.59
N SER A 257 -21.58 6.24 8.64
CA SER A 257 -21.86 6.12 7.21
C SER A 257 -21.45 4.75 6.68
N THR A 258 -22.22 4.25 5.72
CA THR A 258 -21.87 3.08 4.90
C THR A 258 -20.87 3.41 3.79
N SER A 259 -20.49 4.69 3.66
CA SER A 259 -19.54 5.16 2.64
C SER A 259 -18.14 4.63 2.91
N LYS A 260 -17.55 4.02 1.88
CA LYS A 260 -16.21 3.47 1.89
C LYS A 260 -15.37 4.19 0.85
N LEU A 261 -14.10 4.37 1.17
CA LEU A 261 -13.06 4.82 0.25
C LEU A 261 -12.09 3.66 0.01
N TRP A 262 -11.50 3.59 -1.18
CA TRP A 262 -10.59 2.52 -1.57
C TRP A 262 -9.22 3.09 -1.94
N PRO A 263 -8.42 3.53 -0.95
CA PRO A 263 -7.10 4.06 -1.21
C PRO A 263 -6.17 2.98 -1.81
N LEU A 264 -5.32 3.42 -2.74
CA LEU A 264 -4.13 2.73 -3.17
C LEU A 264 -2.93 3.41 -2.52
N TYR A 265 -2.22 2.65 -1.71
CA TYR A 265 -0.99 3.03 -1.07
C TYR A 265 0.23 2.45 -1.78
N MET A 266 1.35 3.15 -1.65
CA MET A 266 2.65 2.76 -2.15
C MET A 266 3.74 2.96 -1.09
N LEU A 267 4.49 1.89 -0.87
CA LEU A 267 5.66 1.84 0.01
C LEU A 267 6.91 1.51 -0.81
N PHE A 268 8.06 1.88 -0.26
CA PHE A 268 9.35 1.59 -0.88
C PHE A 268 10.01 0.35 -0.25
N ALA A 269 10.37 -0.62 -1.09
CA ALA A 269 11.11 -1.81 -0.69
C ALA A 269 12.54 -1.47 -0.18
N ASN A 270 13.03 -0.29 -0.54
CA ASN A 270 14.35 0.24 -0.18
C ASN A 270 14.44 0.77 1.27
N GLU A 271 13.32 0.94 1.96
CA GLU A 271 13.31 1.37 3.36
C GLU A 271 13.25 0.16 4.30
N SER A 272 13.59 0.32 5.58
CA SER A 272 13.45 -0.78 6.54
C SER A 272 11.98 -1.03 6.89
N LYS A 273 11.64 -2.23 7.35
CA LYS A 273 10.25 -2.57 7.74
C LYS A 273 9.75 -1.72 8.90
N HIS A 274 10.65 -1.31 9.80
CA HIS A 274 10.32 -0.43 10.93
C HIS A 274 9.83 0.93 10.44
N ARG A 275 10.49 1.47 9.41
CA ARG A 275 10.05 2.70 8.76
C ARG A 275 8.76 2.50 7.98
N ARG A 276 8.66 1.45 7.17
CA ARG A 276 7.42 1.13 6.43
C ARG A 276 6.19 0.97 7.35
N GLY A 277 6.38 0.56 8.61
CA GLY A 277 5.31 0.43 9.59
C GLY A 277 4.86 1.74 10.25
N GLY A 278 5.55 2.86 10.02
CA GLY A 278 5.16 4.18 10.51
C GLY A 278 4.05 4.82 9.66
N ALA A 279 3.12 5.52 10.29
CA ALA A 279 1.94 6.11 9.63
C ALA A 279 2.30 7.11 8.51
N ASP A 280 3.41 7.83 8.64
CA ASP A 280 3.77 8.95 7.75
C ASP A 280 4.49 8.53 6.45
N LEU A 281 4.78 7.23 6.26
CA LEU A 281 5.62 6.76 5.15
C LEU A 281 4.85 6.04 4.05
N CYS A 282 3.54 5.88 4.23
CA CYS A 282 2.63 5.27 3.27
C CYS A 282 2.15 6.33 2.27
N ASN A 283 2.57 6.22 0.99
CA ASN A 283 2.21 7.24 -0.01
C ASN A 283 0.88 6.89 -0.65
N HIS A 284 -0.07 7.82 -0.65
CA HIS A 284 -1.32 7.66 -1.40
C HIS A 284 -1.07 7.92 -2.88
N VAL A 285 -1.48 6.96 -3.72
CA VAL A 285 -1.34 7.03 -5.18
C VAL A 285 -2.66 7.34 -5.85
N ALA A 286 -3.73 6.68 -5.40
CA ALA A 286 -5.04 6.78 -5.99
C ALA A 286 -6.14 6.45 -4.99
N TYR A 287 -7.36 6.80 -5.34
CA TYR A 287 -8.56 6.33 -4.66
C TYR A 287 -9.45 5.66 -5.68
N PHE A 288 -9.55 4.33 -5.60
CA PHE A 288 -10.31 3.55 -6.55
C PHE A 288 -11.80 3.84 -6.42
N ASP A 289 -12.42 4.07 -7.57
CA ASP A 289 -13.85 4.19 -7.71
C ASP A 289 -14.50 2.81 -7.81
N VAL A 290 -15.76 2.74 -7.39
CA VAL A 290 -16.61 1.56 -7.49
C VAL A 290 -17.77 1.86 -8.42
N LEU A 291 -18.34 0.83 -9.06
CA LEU A 291 -19.47 1.04 -9.96
C LEU A 291 -20.61 1.75 -9.20
N PRO A 292 -21.03 2.96 -9.63
CA PRO A 292 -22.06 3.71 -8.94
C PRO A 292 -23.41 3.02 -9.06
N ASP A 293 -24.34 3.32 -8.17
CA ASP A 293 -25.70 2.76 -8.26
C ASP A 293 -26.41 3.16 -9.55
N SER A 294 -26.13 4.35 -10.08
CA SER A 294 -26.60 4.79 -11.40
C SER A 294 -26.16 3.87 -12.55
N PHE A 295 -25.00 3.21 -12.41
CA PHE A 295 -24.54 2.22 -13.39
C PHE A 295 -25.40 0.94 -13.34
N LYS A 296 -25.90 0.55 -12.16
CA LYS A 296 -26.83 -0.58 -12.04
C LYS A 296 -28.15 -0.28 -12.74
N ASP A 297 -28.64 0.95 -12.65
CA ASP A 297 -29.85 1.38 -13.35
C ASP A 297 -29.65 1.32 -14.87
N TYR A 298 -28.50 1.80 -15.37
CA TYR A 298 -28.11 1.69 -16.78
C TYR A 298 -28.14 0.23 -17.28
N VAL A 299 -27.50 -0.69 -16.56
CA VAL A 299 -27.48 -2.11 -16.95
C VAL A 299 -28.88 -2.74 -16.85
N THR A 300 -29.64 -2.40 -15.81
CA THR A 300 -31.00 -2.93 -15.59
C THR A 300 -31.96 -2.48 -16.69
N GLY A 301 -31.79 -1.26 -17.22
CA GLY A 301 -32.50 -0.81 -18.41
C GLY A 301 -32.22 -1.69 -19.64
N ARG A 302 -30.97 -2.13 -19.83
CA ARG A 302 -30.58 -3.00 -20.96
C ARG A 302 -31.07 -4.44 -20.83
N THR A 303 -31.31 -4.93 -19.62
CA THR A 303 -31.81 -6.30 -19.37
C THR A 303 -33.34 -6.39 -19.34
N GLY A 304 -34.05 -5.30 -19.68
CA GLY A 304 -35.51 -5.25 -19.63
C GLY A 304 -36.04 -5.31 -18.20
N GLY A 305 -35.36 -4.67 -17.25
CA GLY A 305 -35.76 -4.59 -15.84
C GLY A 305 -35.26 -5.76 -14.97
N LYS A 306 -34.46 -6.69 -15.52
CA LYS A 306 -33.93 -7.83 -14.75
C LYS A 306 -32.62 -7.49 -14.06
N VAL A 307 -32.50 -7.88 -12.79
CA VAL A 307 -31.24 -7.72 -12.04
C VAL A 307 -30.10 -8.46 -12.77
N PRO A 308 -28.94 -7.80 -13.01
CA PRO A 308 -27.83 -8.43 -13.70
C PRO A 308 -27.32 -9.68 -12.96
N PRO A 309 -27.01 -10.78 -13.66
CA PRO A 309 -26.50 -11.98 -13.02
C PRO A 309 -25.20 -11.73 -12.24
N ASN A 310 -24.98 -12.48 -11.16
CA ASN A 310 -23.81 -12.29 -10.30
C ASN A 310 -22.46 -12.31 -11.04
N GLY A 311 -22.32 -13.19 -12.04
CA GLY A 311 -21.12 -13.29 -12.86
C GLY A 311 -20.88 -12.08 -13.76
N PHE A 312 -21.97 -11.46 -14.25
CA PHE A 312 -21.91 -10.26 -15.06
C PHE A 312 -21.41 -9.06 -14.25
N THR A 313 -22.01 -8.81 -13.07
CA THR A 313 -21.54 -7.76 -12.16
C THR A 313 -20.09 -7.98 -11.73
N ALA A 314 -19.70 -9.23 -11.49
CA ALA A 314 -18.32 -9.53 -11.11
C ALA A 314 -17.34 -9.22 -12.24
N HIS A 315 -17.72 -9.49 -13.50
CA HIS A 315 -16.90 -9.13 -14.66
C HIS A 315 -16.74 -7.62 -14.79
N LEU A 316 -17.82 -6.85 -14.65
CA LEU A 316 -17.74 -5.38 -14.71
C LEU A 316 -16.87 -4.78 -13.61
N ASN A 317 -16.92 -5.32 -12.37
CA ASN A 317 -16.02 -4.87 -11.31
C ASN A 317 -14.54 -5.16 -11.65
N ARG A 318 -14.25 -6.28 -12.33
CA ARG A 318 -12.89 -6.56 -12.83
C ARG A 318 -12.49 -5.60 -13.94
N GLU A 319 -13.37 -5.34 -14.91
CA GLU A 319 -13.11 -4.36 -15.98
C GLU A 319 -12.84 -2.98 -15.38
N LEU A 320 -13.63 -2.53 -14.39
CA LEU A 320 -13.42 -1.26 -13.69
C LEU A 320 -12.08 -1.23 -12.95
N PHE A 321 -11.75 -2.27 -12.19
CA PHE A 321 -10.49 -2.35 -11.45
C PHE A 321 -9.27 -2.30 -12.39
N HIS A 322 -9.30 -3.08 -13.48
CA HIS A 322 -8.20 -3.11 -14.45
C HIS A 322 -8.15 -1.86 -15.33
N ALA A 323 -9.28 -1.20 -15.59
CA ALA A 323 -9.29 0.10 -16.28
C ALA A 323 -8.60 1.18 -15.43
N GLN A 324 -8.85 1.21 -14.12
CA GLN A 324 -8.17 2.12 -13.19
C GLN A 324 -6.66 1.85 -13.14
N TRP A 325 -6.25 0.59 -13.04
CA TRP A 325 -4.83 0.24 -13.12
C TRP A 325 -4.21 0.57 -14.47
N ALA A 326 -4.94 0.46 -15.58
CA ALA A 326 -4.45 0.87 -16.89
C ALA A 326 -4.17 2.38 -16.96
N ILE A 327 -4.91 3.21 -16.21
CA ILE A 327 -4.64 4.65 -16.08
C ILE A 327 -3.35 4.88 -15.28
N LEU A 328 -3.14 4.13 -14.18
CA LEU A 328 -1.95 4.25 -13.33
C LEU A 328 -0.67 3.69 -13.97
N LEU A 329 -0.80 2.67 -14.81
CA LEU A 329 0.28 2.09 -15.63
C LEU A 329 0.49 2.90 -16.92
N ASP A 330 0.67 4.21 -16.76
CA ASP A 330 0.87 5.16 -17.85
C ASP A 330 2.23 5.00 -18.55
N ASP A 331 2.39 5.65 -19.69
CA ASP A 331 3.62 5.55 -20.49
C ASP A 331 4.85 6.19 -19.79
N GLU A 332 4.63 7.08 -18.81
CA GLU A 332 5.71 7.64 -18.01
C GLU A 332 6.28 6.58 -17.06
N LEU A 333 5.42 5.89 -16.31
CA LEU A 333 5.80 4.79 -15.44
C LEU A 333 6.44 3.64 -16.23
N LEU A 334 5.89 3.28 -17.39
CA LEU A 334 6.48 2.23 -18.23
C LEU A 334 7.92 2.58 -18.66
N ARG A 335 8.16 3.81 -19.10
CA ARG A 335 9.53 4.27 -19.42
C ARG A 335 10.43 4.26 -18.19
N ALA A 336 9.92 4.63 -17.02
CA ALA A 336 10.68 4.57 -15.78
C ALA A 336 11.04 3.13 -15.34
N ILE A 337 10.22 2.14 -15.68
CA ILE A 337 10.52 0.73 -15.45
C ILE A 337 11.56 0.23 -16.47
N GLU A 338 11.38 0.54 -17.76
CA GLU A 338 12.26 0.06 -18.83
C GLU A 338 13.62 0.76 -18.84
N GLU A 339 13.62 2.09 -18.94
CA GLU A 339 14.81 2.91 -19.19
C GLU A 339 15.38 3.56 -17.92
N GLY A 340 14.57 3.61 -16.85
CA GLY A 340 14.90 4.32 -15.62
C GLY A 340 14.80 5.85 -15.75
N ILE A 341 14.61 6.51 -14.62
CA ILE A 341 14.52 7.97 -14.50
C ILE A 341 15.80 8.54 -13.89
N VAL A 342 16.29 9.65 -14.43
CA VAL A 342 17.48 10.33 -13.90
C VAL A 342 17.05 11.34 -12.85
N ILE A 343 17.49 11.13 -11.62
CA ILE A 343 17.20 12.02 -10.48
C ILE A 343 18.52 12.52 -9.91
N THR A 344 18.58 13.83 -9.64
CA THR A 344 19.67 14.41 -8.86
C THR A 344 19.33 14.24 -7.38
N CYS A 345 20.10 13.40 -6.67
CA CYS A 345 19.88 13.14 -5.26
C CYS A 345 20.35 14.32 -4.39
N CYS A 346 19.98 14.30 -3.10
CA CYS A 346 20.35 15.33 -2.12
C CYS A 346 21.87 15.48 -1.90
N ASP A 347 22.67 14.49 -2.29
CA ASP A 347 24.13 14.54 -2.26
C ASP A 347 24.75 15.18 -3.52
N GLY A 348 23.92 15.69 -4.43
CA GLY A 348 24.34 16.31 -5.69
C GLY A 348 24.70 15.31 -6.79
N VAL A 349 24.66 14.01 -6.53
CA VAL A 349 25.00 12.98 -7.51
C VAL A 349 23.76 12.59 -8.32
N GLN A 350 23.88 12.61 -9.64
CA GLN A 350 22.86 12.10 -10.54
C GLN A 350 22.89 10.58 -10.59
N ARG A 351 21.72 9.97 -10.39
CA ARG A 351 21.55 8.52 -10.45
C ARG A 351 20.37 8.18 -11.35
N ARG A 352 20.43 7.03 -12.00
CA ARG A 352 19.35 6.48 -12.80
C ARG A 352 18.59 5.44 -11.99
N PHE A 353 17.36 5.75 -11.63
CA PHE A 353 16.47 4.90 -10.84
C PHE A 353 15.59 4.05 -11.76
N PHE A 354 15.63 2.73 -11.61
CA PHE A 354 14.77 1.79 -12.29
C PHE A 354 13.64 1.36 -11.38
N ILE A 355 12.41 1.63 -11.78
CA ILE A 355 11.24 1.24 -11.00
C ILE A 355 11.01 -0.27 -11.15
N ARG A 356 10.78 -0.96 -10.03
CA ARG A 356 10.40 -2.37 -9.99
C ARG A 356 9.23 -2.57 -9.05
N ILE A 357 8.14 -3.14 -9.55
CA ILE A 357 7.00 -3.52 -8.72
C ILE A 357 7.29 -4.89 -8.13
N PHE A 358 7.43 -4.98 -6.81
CA PHE A 358 7.79 -6.23 -6.14
C PHE A 358 6.59 -6.94 -5.54
N THR A 359 5.71 -6.19 -4.90
CA THR A 359 4.56 -6.76 -4.21
C THR A 359 3.30 -5.96 -4.46
N TYR A 360 2.18 -6.67 -4.47
CA TYR A 360 0.85 -6.10 -4.33
C TYR A 360 0.07 -6.91 -3.30
N SER A 361 -0.34 -6.26 -2.20
CA SER A 361 -1.36 -6.76 -1.28
C SER A 361 -2.66 -5.97 -1.41
N ALA A 362 -3.82 -6.63 -1.37
CA ALA A 362 -5.10 -5.95 -1.58
C ALA A 362 -6.23 -6.58 -0.75
N ASP A 363 -7.05 -5.73 -0.15
CA ASP A 363 -8.40 -5.96 0.35
C ASP A 363 -9.38 -5.10 -0.47
N TYR A 364 -9.75 -5.57 -1.66
CA TYR A 364 -10.70 -4.89 -2.56
C TYR A 364 -11.93 -5.79 -2.76
N PRO A 365 -13.17 -5.28 -2.85
CA PRO A 365 -14.33 -6.11 -2.59
C PRO A 365 -14.61 -7.07 -3.74
N GLU A 366 -14.49 -8.37 -3.48
CA GLU A 366 -15.30 -9.38 -4.14
C GLU A 366 -16.44 -9.81 -3.21
N LYS A 367 -17.61 -9.19 -3.40
CA LYS A 367 -18.92 -9.60 -2.86
C LYS A 367 -18.91 -10.27 -1.47
N TYR A 368 -19.25 -9.49 -0.45
CA TYR A 368 -20.00 -10.00 0.69
C TYR A 368 -21.32 -10.59 0.21
N VAL A 369 -21.65 -11.81 0.64
CA VAL A 369 -22.99 -12.33 1.01
C VAL A 369 -22.95 -13.87 1.09
N LEU A 370 -23.24 -14.37 2.30
CA LEU A 370 -23.62 -15.73 2.75
C LEU A 370 -22.54 -16.76 3.13
N LEU A 371 -22.39 -16.92 4.45
CA LEU A 371 -22.24 -18.24 5.10
C LEU A 371 -22.76 -18.24 6.56
N LEU A 372 -23.93 -17.64 6.83
CA LEU A 372 -24.63 -17.87 8.10
C LEU A 372 -26.08 -18.38 7.97
N SER A 373 -26.65 -18.51 6.75
CA SER A 373 -28.07 -18.88 6.61
C SER A 373 -28.34 -20.24 5.95
N SER A 374 -27.34 -21.12 5.79
CA SER A 374 -27.57 -22.47 5.25
C SER A 374 -27.03 -23.62 6.13
N ILE A 375 -26.61 -23.32 7.35
CA ILE A 375 -26.37 -24.35 8.37
C ILE A 375 -27.52 -24.20 9.36
N GLY A 376 -28.47 -25.14 9.33
CA GLY A 376 -29.51 -25.23 10.35
C GLY A 376 -28.86 -25.31 11.74
N PRO A 377 -29.61 -25.02 12.82
CA PRO A 377 -29.05 -24.88 14.16
C PRO A 377 -28.54 -26.26 14.64
N SER A 378 -27.29 -26.56 14.37
CA SER A 378 -26.53 -27.63 15.02
C SER A 378 -25.39 -26.98 15.80
N PRO A 379 -25.09 -27.46 17.01
CA PRO A 379 -24.03 -26.91 17.83
C PRO A 379 -22.70 -27.44 17.28
N LEU A 380 -22.18 -26.81 16.23
CA LEU A 380 -20.81 -27.10 15.80
C LEU A 380 -19.83 -26.35 16.72
N PRO A 381 -18.72 -26.99 17.14
CA PRO A 381 -17.74 -26.39 18.03
C PRO A 381 -17.10 -25.14 17.38
N SER A 382 -16.82 -24.14 18.21
CA SER A 382 -16.28 -22.81 17.85
C SER A 382 -15.07 -22.83 16.90
N LEU A 383 -14.29 -23.93 16.86
CA LEU A 383 -13.20 -24.14 15.90
C LEU A 383 -13.65 -24.16 14.43
N LEU A 384 -14.84 -24.69 14.13
CA LEU A 384 -15.34 -24.80 12.75
C LEU A 384 -15.85 -23.47 12.19
N LEU A 385 -16.38 -22.59 13.06
CA LEU A 385 -16.72 -21.22 12.68
C LEU A 385 -15.48 -20.40 12.33
N SER A 386 -14.38 -20.60 13.08
CA SER A 386 -13.09 -19.96 12.82
C SER A 386 -12.44 -20.42 11.50
N PHE A 387 -12.54 -21.73 11.18
CA PHE A 387 -12.11 -22.25 9.88
C PHE A 387 -12.93 -21.67 8.71
N MET A 388 -14.21 -21.38 8.91
CA MET A 388 -15.05 -20.75 7.89
C MET A 388 -14.69 -19.27 7.66
N SER A 389 -14.23 -18.54 8.69
CA SER A 389 -13.65 -17.19 8.55
C SER A 389 -12.30 -17.20 7.83
N ALA A 390 -11.42 -18.18 8.10
CA ALA A 390 -10.16 -18.32 7.35
C ALA A 390 -10.40 -18.62 5.85
N VAL A 391 -11.47 -19.36 5.52
CA VAL A 391 -11.90 -19.55 4.13
C VAL A 391 -12.39 -18.24 3.50
N LEU A 392 -12.97 -17.32 4.28
CA LEU A 392 -13.49 -16.00 3.85
C LEU A 392 -12.42 -14.96 3.48
N ILE A 393 -11.13 -15.21 3.76
CA ILE A 393 -10.05 -14.24 3.46
C ILE A 393 -9.29 -14.58 2.15
N SER A 394 -9.53 -15.77 1.57
CA SER A 394 -9.05 -16.13 0.22
C SER A 394 -9.74 -15.36 -0.94
N PHE A 395 -10.56 -14.35 -0.64
CA PHE A 395 -11.47 -13.70 -1.59
C PHE A 395 -10.92 -12.43 -2.25
N PHE A 396 -9.80 -11.85 -1.77
CA PHE A 396 -9.41 -10.47 -2.13
C PHE A 396 -8.43 -10.35 -3.31
N ARG A 397 -7.59 -11.36 -3.59
CA ARG A 397 -6.61 -11.32 -4.70
C ARG A 397 -7.19 -11.71 -6.06
N VAL A 398 -8.46 -12.08 -6.13
CA VAL A 398 -9.09 -12.67 -7.33
C VAL A 398 -9.25 -11.63 -8.46
N LEU A 399 -9.54 -10.37 -8.12
CA LEU A 399 -9.70 -9.29 -9.09
C LEU A 399 -8.38 -8.95 -9.76
N ILE A 400 -7.35 -8.66 -8.96
CA ILE A 400 -6.02 -8.37 -9.48
C ILE A 400 -5.43 -9.57 -10.21
N ALA A 401 -5.59 -10.79 -9.70
CA ALA A 401 -5.10 -12.01 -10.34
C ALA A 401 -5.88 -12.34 -11.62
N THR A 402 -7.05 -11.73 -11.88
CA THR A 402 -7.98 -12.12 -12.95
C THR A 402 -8.22 -13.64 -12.94
N ILE A 403 -8.59 -14.15 -11.77
CA ILE A 403 -9.05 -15.53 -11.61
C ILE A 403 -10.52 -15.56 -11.17
N LYS A 404 -11.11 -16.74 -11.13
CA LYS A 404 -12.51 -16.94 -10.79
C LYS A 404 -12.62 -17.22 -9.30
N ASN A 405 -13.47 -16.44 -8.64
CA ASN A 405 -13.86 -16.68 -7.26
C ASN A 405 -14.46 -18.09 -7.11
N ARG A 406 -14.00 -18.84 -6.09
CA ARG A 406 -14.35 -20.26 -5.87
C ARG A 406 -14.09 -21.16 -7.10
N GLY A 407 -13.13 -20.79 -7.96
CA GLY A 407 -12.71 -21.62 -9.07
C GLY A 407 -12.04 -22.93 -8.63
N ASP A 408 -11.84 -23.83 -9.58
CA ASP A 408 -11.25 -25.14 -9.31
C ASP A 408 -9.77 -25.06 -8.91
N CYS A 409 -9.08 -23.96 -9.23
CA CYS A 409 -7.71 -23.66 -8.80
C CYS A 409 -7.69 -22.33 -8.01
N PRO A 410 -7.96 -22.36 -6.69
CA PRO A 410 -8.17 -21.14 -5.90
C PRO A 410 -6.89 -20.36 -5.56
N CYS A 411 -5.72 -20.99 -5.64
CA CYS A 411 -4.46 -20.33 -5.36
C CYS A 411 -4.09 -19.33 -6.48
N VAL A 412 -3.66 -18.13 -6.10
CA VAL A 412 -3.13 -17.14 -7.05
C VAL A 412 -1.71 -17.46 -7.54
N ARG A 413 -0.97 -18.28 -6.79
CA ARG A 413 0.43 -18.63 -7.09
C ARG A 413 0.62 -19.95 -7.83
N CYS A 414 -0.35 -20.86 -7.77
CA CYS A 414 -0.21 -22.20 -8.33
C CYS A 414 -1.54 -22.77 -8.80
N LEU A 415 -1.46 -23.91 -9.50
CA LEU A 415 -2.61 -24.58 -10.11
C LEU A 415 -3.23 -25.68 -9.23
N VAL A 416 -2.96 -25.69 -7.92
CA VAL A 416 -3.50 -26.72 -7.01
C VAL A 416 -5.02 -26.74 -7.10
N GLN A 417 -5.59 -27.94 -7.27
CA GLN A 417 -7.03 -28.08 -7.40
C GLN A 417 -7.72 -28.04 -6.04
N LYS A 418 -8.93 -27.45 -5.99
CA LYS A 418 -9.74 -27.32 -4.78
C LYS A 418 -9.95 -28.65 -4.05
N LYS A 419 -10.12 -29.74 -4.80
CA LYS A 419 -10.29 -31.10 -4.26
C LYS A 419 -9.05 -31.64 -3.53
N ASN A 420 -7.87 -31.07 -3.81
CA ASN A 420 -6.59 -31.49 -3.24
C ASN A 420 -6.13 -30.57 -2.09
N LEU A 421 -6.94 -29.58 -1.68
CA LEU A 421 -6.55 -28.65 -0.60
C LEU A 421 -6.34 -29.35 0.75
N SER A 422 -6.95 -30.52 0.98
CA SER A 422 -6.71 -31.34 2.17
C SER A 422 -5.28 -31.88 2.27
N GLN A 423 -4.51 -31.84 1.18
CA GLN A 423 -3.10 -32.26 1.13
C GLN A 423 -2.13 -31.11 1.46
N MET A 424 -2.64 -29.94 1.83
CA MET A 424 -1.80 -28.76 2.06
C MET A 424 -0.67 -29.06 3.05
N GLY A 425 0.57 -28.79 2.62
CA GLY A 425 1.77 -29.00 3.44
C GLY A 425 2.37 -30.41 3.38
N THR A 426 1.79 -31.37 2.67
CA THR A 426 2.48 -32.64 2.38
C THR A 426 3.62 -32.41 1.38
N LEU A 427 4.56 -33.36 1.31
CA LEU A 427 5.66 -33.31 0.33
C LEU A 427 5.13 -33.24 -1.10
N GLU A 428 4.07 -33.99 -1.41
CA GLU A 428 3.44 -34.00 -2.73
C GLU A 428 2.75 -32.67 -3.06
N ASP A 429 2.05 -32.05 -2.10
CA ASP A 429 1.43 -30.74 -2.29
C ASP A 429 2.50 -29.66 -2.50
N MET A 430 3.53 -29.60 -1.66
CA MET A 430 4.62 -28.64 -1.80
C MET A 430 5.36 -28.79 -3.14
N ALA A 431 5.64 -30.03 -3.55
CA ALA A 431 6.23 -30.32 -4.86
C ALA A 431 5.29 -29.91 -6.00
N PHE A 432 3.99 -30.20 -5.89
CA PHE A 432 3.02 -29.81 -6.90
C PHE A 432 2.94 -28.29 -7.06
N ARG A 433 2.88 -27.53 -5.96
CA ARG A 433 2.82 -26.05 -5.97
C ARG A 433 4.05 -25.45 -6.63
N THR A 434 5.22 -26.02 -6.38
CA THR A 434 6.51 -25.59 -6.95
C THR A 434 6.59 -25.90 -8.45
N ASN A 435 6.13 -27.08 -8.86
CA ASN A 435 6.20 -27.53 -10.26
C ASN A 435 5.08 -26.99 -11.15
N HIS A 436 3.98 -26.50 -10.56
CA HIS A 436 2.82 -25.98 -11.29
C HIS A 436 2.46 -24.56 -10.81
N PRO A 437 3.39 -23.60 -10.94
CA PRO A 437 3.09 -22.22 -10.65
C PRO A 437 2.04 -21.70 -11.64
N ARG A 438 1.27 -20.70 -11.22
CA ARG A 438 0.46 -19.93 -12.14
C ARG A 438 1.37 -18.91 -12.80
N VAL A 439 1.42 -18.92 -14.12
CA VAL A 439 2.29 -18.04 -14.92
C VAL A 439 1.42 -17.21 -15.85
N ASP A 440 1.75 -15.94 -16.01
CA ASP A 440 1.08 -15.07 -16.97
C ASP A 440 1.71 -15.18 -18.37
N ASP A 441 1.56 -16.35 -18.97
CA ASP A 441 2.13 -16.67 -20.28
C ASP A 441 1.26 -16.24 -21.47
N ALA A 442 1.84 -16.31 -22.67
CA ALA A 442 1.15 -16.01 -23.92
C ALA A 442 -0.04 -16.94 -24.19
N GLU A 443 -0.02 -18.18 -23.68
CA GLU A 443 -1.12 -19.12 -23.87
C GLU A 443 -2.36 -18.71 -23.08
N ARG A 444 -2.17 -18.34 -21.80
CA ARG A 444 -3.21 -17.80 -20.93
C ARG A 444 -3.81 -16.55 -21.53
N GLN A 445 -2.97 -15.61 -21.96
CA GLN A 445 -3.43 -14.38 -22.59
C GLN A 445 -4.23 -14.67 -23.86
N GLY A 446 -3.75 -15.58 -24.72
CA GLY A 446 -4.47 -16.01 -25.91
C GLY A 446 -5.83 -16.64 -25.60
N ARG A 447 -5.97 -17.41 -24.50
CA ARG A 447 -7.27 -17.92 -24.04
C ARG A 447 -8.20 -16.80 -23.58
N VAL A 448 -7.68 -15.83 -22.82
CA VAL A 448 -8.46 -14.67 -22.36
C VAL A 448 -8.92 -13.80 -23.55
N GLU A 449 -8.05 -13.55 -24.52
CA GLU A 449 -8.38 -12.80 -25.74
C GLU A 449 -9.44 -13.50 -26.59
N LYS A 450 -9.32 -14.83 -26.79
CA LYS A 450 -10.36 -15.63 -27.45
C LYS A 450 -11.70 -15.53 -26.73
N ALA A 451 -11.68 -15.68 -25.40
CA ALA A 451 -12.88 -15.56 -24.58
C ALA A 451 -13.53 -14.17 -24.71
N ARG A 452 -12.74 -13.10 -24.78
CA ARG A 452 -13.23 -11.74 -25.06
C ARG A 452 -13.81 -11.60 -26.46
N GLY A 453 -13.17 -12.16 -27.48
CA GLY A 453 -13.70 -12.18 -28.85
C GLY A 453 -15.08 -12.84 -28.92
N VAL A 454 -15.29 -13.92 -28.16
CA VAL A 454 -16.60 -14.59 -28.05
C VAL A 454 -17.65 -13.69 -27.37
N ILE A 455 -17.26 -12.92 -26.34
CA ILE A 455 -18.14 -11.92 -25.71
C ILE A 455 -18.50 -10.80 -26.69
N GLN A 456 -17.52 -10.28 -27.43
CA GLN A 456 -17.72 -9.27 -28.47
C GLN A 456 -18.63 -9.78 -29.61
N GLY A 457 -18.62 -11.08 -29.88
CA GLY A 457 -19.58 -11.76 -30.77
C GLY A 457 -21.00 -11.89 -30.20
N GLY A 458 -21.28 -11.34 -29.02
CA GLY A 458 -22.61 -11.28 -28.42
C GLY A 458 -22.95 -12.45 -27.49
N ALA A 459 -21.96 -13.26 -27.08
CA ALA A 459 -22.14 -14.27 -26.06
C ALA A 459 -22.23 -13.66 -24.65
N ALA A 460 -23.00 -14.31 -23.77
CA ALA A 460 -23.01 -13.94 -22.35
C ALA A 460 -21.66 -14.29 -21.69
N VAL A 461 -21.16 -13.42 -20.79
CA VAL A 461 -19.87 -13.55 -20.09
C VAL A 461 -19.67 -14.92 -19.44
N ASN A 462 -20.70 -15.44 -18.76
CA ASN A 462 -20.66 -16.76 -18.11
C ASN A 462 -21.25 -17.88 -18.99
N GLY A 463 -21.46 -17.61 -20.28
CA GLY A 463 -22.03 -18.54 -21.23
C GLY A 463 -21.07 -19.70 -21.53
N LYS A 464 -21.65 -20.87 -21.88
CA LYS A 464 -20.87 -22.05 -22.30
C LYS A 464 -19.82 -21.76 -23.37
N PRO A 465 -20.06 -20.90 -24.39
CA PRO A 465 -19.04 -20.57 -25.39
C PRO A 465 -17.80 -19.91 -24.79
N VAL A 466 -17.98 -18.93 -23.91
CA VAL A 466 -16.87 -18.22 -23.24
C VAL A 466 -16.12 -19.15 -22.29
N MET A 467 -16.84 -19.95 -21.49
CA MET A 467 -16.24 -20.85 -20.52
C MET A 467 -15.45 -22.00 -21.15
N ARG A 468 -15.66 -22.33 -22.43
CA ARG A 468 -14.89 -23.36 -23.14
C ARG A 468 -13.48 -22.90 -23.52
N GLU A 469 -13.27 -21.59 -23.65
CA GLU A 469 -11.97 -21.00 -23.99
C GLU A 469 -11.05 -20.94 -22.76
N LEU A 470 -11.62 -20.75 -21.58
CA LEU A 470 -10.89 -20.50 -20.33
C LEU A 470 -10.55 -21.80 -19.59
N LYS A 471 -9.37 -21.85 -18.96
CA LYS A 471 -8.92 -22.98 -18.12
C LYS A 471 -8.48 -22.50 -16.74
N ASN A 472 -8.19 -23.41 -15.82
CA ASN A 472 -7.49 -23.08 -14.56
C ASN A 472 -8.09 -21.91 -13.77
N ALA A 473 -9.43 -21.87 -13.68
CA ALA A 473 -10.15 -20.76 -13.04
C ALA A 473 -9.86 -19.37 -13.63
N GLU A 474 -9.48 -19.25 -14.90
CA GLU A 474 -9.35 -17.96 -15.59
C GLU A 474 -10.72 -17.28 -15.77
N VAL A 475 -10.70 -15.95 -15.95
CA VAL A 475 -11.87 -15.13 -16.30
C VAL A 475 -11.62 -14.37 -17.60
N PRO A 476 -12.66 -13.95 -18.35
CA PRO A 476 -12.51 -13.27 -19.63
C PRO A 476 -12.22 -11.76 -19.46
N THR A 477 -11.28 -11.41 -18.58
CA THR A 477 -10.85 -10.03 -18.33
C THR A 477 -9.36 -9.92 -18.59
N VAL A 478 -8.95 -8.94 -19.39
CA VAL A 478 -7.55 -8.64 -19.64
C VAL A 478 -6.99 -7.93 -18.41
N ASN A 479 -5.91 -8.48 -17.87
CA ASN A 479 -5.21 -7.91 -16.73
C ASN A 479 -4.36 -6.71 -17.18
N ALA A 480 -4.46 -5.57 -16.48
CA ALA A 480 -3.75 -4.34 -16.85
C ALA A 480 -2.22 -4.51 -16.79
N PHE A 481 -1.71 -5.16 -15.75
CA PHE A 481 -0.28 -5.46 -15.60
C PHE A 481 0.21 -6.42 -16.69
N SER A 482 -0.55 -7.48 -16.95
CA SER A 482 -0.28 -8.41 -18.05
C SER A 482 -0.18 -7.69 -19.40
N LYS A 483 -1.15 -6.83 -19.71
CA LYS A 483 -1.19 -6.11 -20.99
C LYS A 483 -0.04 -5.12 -21.13
N ARG A 484 0.32 -4.41 -20.06
CA ARG A 484 1.23 -3.25 -20.11
C ARG A 484 2.69 -3.60 -19.79
N LEU A 485 2.93 -4.56 -18.90
CA LEU A 485 4.27 -4.90 -18.38
C LEU A 485 4.84 -6.21 -18.93
N ARG A 486 4.09 -7.01 -19.67
CA ARG A 486 4.59 -8.29 -20.23
C ARG A 486 5.83 -8.12 -21.11
N VAL A 487 5.90 -7.07 -21.90
CA VAL A 487 7.07 -6.77 -22.75
C VAL A 487 8.35 -6.60 -21.94
N MET A 488 8.23 -6.34 -20.63
CA MET A 488 9.32 -6.21 -19.67
C MET A 488 9.51 -7.48 -18.82
N GLY A 489 8.84 -8.59 -19.15
CA GLY A 489 8.95 -9.86 -18.42
C GLY A 489 8.21 -9.91 -17.08
N PHE A 490 7.32 -8.96 -16.80
CA PHE A 490 6.59 -8.92 -15.53
C PHE A 490 5.49 -10.01 -15.45
N ASP A 491 5.53 -10.82 -14.40
CA ASP A 491 4.48 -11.78 -14.06
C ASP A 491 3.68 -11.30 -12.84
N ILE A 492 2.41 -10.96 -13.05
CA ILE A 492 1.51 -10.50 -11.98
C ILE A 492 1.37 -11.53 -10.86
N PHE A 493 1.36 -12.84 -11.15
CA PHE A 493 1.22 -13.86 -10.12
C PHE A 493 2.42 -13.90 -9.19
N SER A 494 3.61 -13.53 -9.68
CA SER A 494 4.83 -13.43 -8.87
C SER A 494 4.82 -12.26 -7.89
N ALA A 495 4.08 -11.18 -8.19
CA ALA A 495 3.94 -10.00 -7.34
C ALA A 495 2.85 -10.15 -6.26
N LEU A 496 1.92 -11.08 -6.43
CA LEU A 496 0.86 -11.35 -5.45
C LEU A 496 1.43 -12.15 -4.27
N VAL A 497 1.86 -11.46 -3.23
CA VAL A 497 2.44 -12.07 -2.01
C VAL A 497 1.36 -12.65 -1.11
N ILE A 498 1.65 -13.77 -0.44
CA ILE A 498 0.78 -14.37 0.58
C ILE A 498 1.03 -13.66 1.91
N ASP A 499 0.21 -12.67 2.21
CA ASP A 499 0.22 -11.96 3.48
C ASP A 499 -0.57 -12.74 4.55
N LEU A 500 0.12 -13.64 5.25
CA LEU A 500 -0.47 -14.45 6.30
C LEU A 500 -1.02 -13.60 7.47
N LEU A 501 -0.44 -12.43 7.75
CA LEU A 501 -0.89 -11.58 8.87
C LEU A 501 -2.20 -10.86 8.54
N HIS A 502 -2.46 -10.57 7.26
CA HIS A 502 -3.76 -10.09 6.79
C HIS A 502 -4.74 -11.24 6.50
N GLU A 503 -4.24 -12.46 6.27
CA GLU A 503 -5.06 -13.64 6.04
C GLU A 503 -5.64 -14.27 7.32
N TYR A 504 -5.11 -13.92 8.49
CA TYR A 504 -5.63 -14.33 9.78
C TYR A 504 -5.93 -13.11 10.65
N GLU A 505 -7.17 -13.00 11.13
CA GLU A 505 -7.47 -12.04 12.20
C GLU A 505 -6.49 -12.27 13.37
N ILE A 506 -5.85 -11.20 13.84
CA ILE A 506 -4.79 -11.29 14.86
C ILE A 506 -5.24 -12.04 16.11
N GLY A 507 -6.53 -11.93 16.49
CA GLY A 507 -7.11 -12.67 17.61
C GLY A 507 -7.18 -14.19 17.35
N VAL A 508 -7.49 -14.58 16.12
CA VAL A 508 -7.55 -15.99 15.70
C VAL A 508 -6.16 -16.61 15.66
N TRP A 509 -5.16 -15.90 15.10
CA TRP A 509 -3.77 -16.38 15.11
C TRP A 509 -3.25 -16.52 16.54
N LYS A 510 -3.50 -15.55 17.42
CA LYS A 510 -3.13 -15.65 18.84
C LYS A 510 -3.73 -16.88 19.51
N ALA A 511 -5.02 -17.15 19.30
CA ALA A 511 -5.69 -18.32 19.86
C ALA A 511 -5.10 -19.63 19.33
N LEU A 512 -4.85 -19.72 18.02
CA LEU A 512 -4.22 -20.88 17.40
C LEU A 512 -2.79 -21.09 17.89
N PHE A 513 -1.98 -20.04 17.93
CA PHE A 513 -0.59 -20.09 18.38
C PHE A 513 -0.49 -20.53 19.84
N ILE A 514 -1.32 -19.98 20.73
CA ILE A 514 -1.44 -20.42 22.12
C ILE A 514 -1.84 -21.90 22.19
N HIS A 515 -2.79 -22.33 21.35
CA HIS A 515 -3.20 -23.73 21.30
C HIS A 515 -2.08 -24.66 20.84
N LEU A 516 -1.31 -24.28 19.81
CA LEU A 516 -0.15 -25.03 19.32
C LEU A 516 0.94 -25.13 20.38
N ILE A 517 1.22 -24.05 21.12
CA ILE A 517 2.15 -24.09 22.27
C ILE A 517 1.66 -25.07 23.32
N ARG A 518 0.38 -25.03 23.69
CA ARG A 518 -0.21 -25.98 24.67
C ARG A 518 -0.12 -27.43 24.19
N VAL A 519 -0.28 -27.68 22.89
CA VAL A 519 -0.11 -29.02 22.31
C VAL A 519 1.35 -29.45 22.37
N LEU A 520 2.29 -28.57 22.06
CA LEU A 520 3.74 -28.84 22.17
C LEU A 520 4.14 -29.11 23.63
N GLU A 521 3.62 -28.33 24.57
CA GLU A 521 3.83 -28.52 26.00
C GLU A 521 3.26 -29.86 26.49
N ALA A 522 2.03 -30.21 26.05
CA ALA A 522 1.40 -31.48 26.38
C ALA A 522 2.05 -32.70 25.69
N SER A 523 2.76 -32.51 24.58
CA SER A 523 3.48 -33.57 23.86
C SER A 523 4.94 -33.70 24.26
N SER A 524 5.46 -32.81 25.12
CA SER A 524 6.77 -32.96 25.74
C SER A 524 6.78 -34.20 26.66
N PRO A 525 7.68 -35.18 26.46
CA PRO A 525 7.78 -36.33 27.33
C PRO A 525 8.25 -35.91 28.72
N GLY A 526 7.32 -35.88 29.68
CA GLY A 526 7.59 -35.92 31.12
C GLY A 526 8.51 -34.82 31.67
N SER A 527 7.97 -33.64 31.95
CA SER A 527 8.45 -32.84 33.08
C SER A 527 7.28 -32.05 33.69
N ILE A 528 6.78 -32.61 34.79
CA ILE A 528 6.00 -32.03 35.89
C ILE A 528 5.47 -30.60 35.62
N LEU A 529 4.15 -30.50 35.41
CA LEU A 529 3.38 -29.27 35.58
C LEU A 529 3.61 -28.72 36.99
N VAL A 530 4.45 -27.70 37.13
CA VAL A 530 4.43 -26.81 38.30
C VAL A 530 3.51 -25.67 37.94
N ASN A 531 2.27 -25.74 38.43
CA ASN A 531 1.37 -24.60 38.48
C ASN A 531 1.96 -23.56 39.44
N GLU A 532 2.16 -22.34 38.96
CA GLU A 532 1.92 -21.12 39.74
C GLU A 532 0.97 -20.21 38.95
#